data_AF-A0A0K0FC29-F1
#
_entry.id   AF-A0A0K0FC29-F1
#
_cell.length_a   1.000
_cell.length_b   1.000
_cell.length_c   1.000
_cell.angle_alpha   90.00
_cell.angle_beta   90.00
_cell.angle_gamma   90.00
#
_symmetry.space_group_name_H-M   'P 1'
#
loop_
_entity.id
_entity.type
_entity.pdbx_description
1 polymer ?
#
loop_
_entity_poly.entity_id
_entity_poly.type
_entity_poly.pdbx_seq_one_letter_code
_entity_poly.pdbx_strand_id
1 'polypeptide(L)'
;MNDSPPNRPIKKNTIFKEFEICESLTEEPFSDFSNRKSNLNFVVTKNNECFIECEVMSSPKPLINWYKNDELYKSYLNNYMDHTDDLINSKNFKSQMGWSSILSKIEINPDNVGDKFYCEVINPCMNDRIISQAYTVPQNASNFCTKNYKNKRFLSPSRLSNMFGIRNYFNVYKPKKVEVPVITAATTMRMEYPGNLITLSCQSEAYPQATNKWELIEGDDEDGVGLPIENVGYLKVLNNGDLFFNTSQIPEDVAGMTFRCNASNSGGWESFLSTILFVAE
;
A
#
# COMPACT_ATOMS: atom_id res chain seq x y z
N MET A 1 49.81 -12.68 -6.84
CA MET A 1 49.58 -11.29 -6.39
C MET A 1 48.13 -10.97 -6.74
N ASN A 2 47.33 -10.65 -5.73
CA ASN A 2 45.88 -10.57 -5.79
C ASN A 2 45.43 -9.29 -6.48
N ASP A 3 44.75 -9.42 -7.62
CA ASP A 3 43.96 -8.33 -8.18
C ASP A 3 42.55 -8.37 -7.60
N SER A 4 42.30 -7.50 -6.63
CA SER A 4 40.95 -7.19 -6.16
C SER A 4 40.22 -6.34 -7.20
N PRO A 5 38.93 -6.59 -7.49
CA PRO A 5 38.18 -5.79 -8.44
C PRO A 5 37.84 -4.40 -7.85
N PRO A 6 37.64 -3.38 -8.70
CA PRO A 6 37.44 -2.02 -8.24
C PRO A 6 36.05 -1.84 -7.61
N ASN A 7 36.04 -1.28 -6.41
CA ASN A 7 34.85 -0.77 -5.74
C ASN A 7 34.12 0.23 -6.65
N ARG A 8 32.94 -0.14 -7.13
CA ARG A 8 31.99 0.83 -7.71
C ARG A 8 31.37 1.63 -6.56
N PRO A 9 31.38 2.98 -6.62
CA PRO A 9 30.70 3.78 -5.62
C PRO A 9 29.18 3.63 -5.78
N ILE A 10 28.53 3.28 -4.67
CA ILE A 10 27.07 3.32 -4.52
C ILE A 10 26.64 4.78 -4.69
N LYS A 11 25.69 5.03 -5.61
CA LYS A 11 25.19 6.37 -5.94
C LYS A 11 24.60 7.07 -4.71
N LYS A 12 25.28 8.11 -4.20
CA LYS A 12 24.88 9.02 -3.11
C LYS A 12 23.73 10.00 -3.46
N ASN A 13 22.75 9.62 -4.26
CA ASN A 13 21.66 10.53 -4.67
C ASN A 13 20.35 10.38 -3.88
N THR A 14 20.28 9.48 -2.90
CA THR A 14 19.10 9.27 -2.03
C THR A 14 19.13 10.11 -0.75
N ILE A 15 20.32 10.34 -0.16
CA ILE A 15 20.46 10.91 1.19
C ILE A 15 20.03 12.39 1.28
N PHE A 16 20.17 13.18 0.20
CA PHE A 16 19.84 14.62 0.24
C PHE A 16 18.34 14.92 0.22
N LYS A 17 17.47 14.00 -0.20
CA LYS A 17 16.02 14.23 -0.33
C LYS A 17 15.23 13.91 0.94
N GLU A 18 15.73 12.97 1.73
CA GLU A 18 15.13 12.59 3.02
C GLU A 18 15.21 13.77 4.00
N PHE A 19 16.34 14.49 4.03
CA PHE A 19 16.57 15.59 4.97
C PHE A 19 15.61 16.78 4.78
N GLU A 20 15.22 17.12 3.54
CA GLU A 20 14.30 18.24 3.26
C GLU A 20 12.89 18.00 3.83
N ILE A 21 12.40 16.75 3.78
CA ILE A 21 11.06 16.40 4.30
C ILE A 21 10.99 16.60 5.81
N CYS A 22 12.08 16.27 6.50
CA CYS A 22 12.11 16.26 7.96
C CYS A 22 12.16 17.66 8.57
N GLU A 23 12.84 18.60 7.92
CA GLU A 23 12.92 19.99 8.40
C GLU A 23 11.59 20.74 8.29
N SER A 24 10.67 20.29 7.43
CA SER A 24 9.36 20.92 7.26
C SER A 24 8.28 20.35 8.18
N LEU A 25 8.60 19.38 9.03
CA LEU A 25 7.63 18.80 9.97
C LEU A 25 7.39 19.76 11.14
N THR A 26 6.12 19.93 11.49
CA THR A 26 5.70 20.64 12.71
C THR A 26 5.95 19.83 13.97
N GLU A 27 5.72 18.52 13.89
CA GLU A 27 5.92 17.57 14.97
C GLU A 27 7.25 16.84 14.83
N GLU A 28 7.78 16.33 15.94
CA GLU A 28 8.95 15.46 15.88
C GLU A 28 8.63 14.20 15.07
N PRO A 29 9.53 13.75 14.18
CA PRO A 29 9.31 12.55 13.39
C PRO A 29 9.19 11.33 14.30
N PHE A 30 8.24 10.46 14.01
CA PHE A 30 8.02 9.25 14.79
C PHE A 30 7.48 8.11 13.93
N SER A 31 7.65 6.88 14.42
CA SER A 31 6.90 5.72 13.96
C SER A 31 6.58 4.81 15.13
N ASP A 32 5.40 4.22 15.12
CA ASP A 32 4.96 3.26 16.12
C ASP A 32 3.94 2.28 15.53
N PHE A 33 3.80 1.12 16.17
CA PHE A 33 2.71 0.21 15.85
C PHE A 33 1.43 0.71 16.52
N SER A 34 0.31 0.73 15.78
CA SER A 34 -0.99 1.11 16.36
C SER A 34 -1.34 0.25 17.59
N ASN A 35 -0.94 -1.03 17.58
CA ASN A 35 -1.01 -1.92 18.73
C ASN A 35 0.38 -2.32 19.23
N ARG A 36 0.83 -1.72 20.34
CA ARG A 36 2.13 -2.03 20.96
C ARG A 36 2.24 -3.43 21.56
N LYS A 37 1.12 -4.04 21.97
CA LYS A 37 1.12 -5.38 22.60
C LYS A 37 1.14 -6.51 21.58
N SER A 38 0.44 -6.31 20.46
CA SER A 38 0.39 -7.23 19.33
C SER A 38 0.61 -6.43 18.06
N ASN A 39 1.88 -6.26 17.69
CA ASN A 39 2.26 -5.45 16.52
C ASN A 39 1.71 -6.01 15.21
N LEU A 40 1.43 -7.32 15.19
CA LEU A 40 0.83 -8.04 14.07
C LEU A 40 -0.50 -8.64 14.48
N ASN A 41 -1.48 -8.60 13.58
CA ASN A 41 -2.78 -9.21 13.75
C ASN A 41 -3.00 -10.29 12.69
N PHE A 42 -3.45 -11.47 13.12
CA PHE A 42 -3.87 -12.51 12.19
C PHE A 42 -5.38 -12.43 11.98
N VAL A 43 -5.77 -12.16 10.74
CA VAL A 43 -7.17 -11.93 10.36
C VAL A 43 -7.63 -13.06 9.45
N VAL A 44 -8.83 -13.58 9.72
CA VAL A 44 -9.50 -14.58 8.89
C VAL A 44 -10.81 -13.98 8.40
N THR A 45 -10.98 -13.89 7.08
CA THR A 45 -12.21 -13.37 6.48
C THR A 45 -13.32 -14.42 6.50
N LYS A 46 -14.56 -13.98 6.24
CA LYS A 46 -15.72 -14.88 6.06
C LYS A 46 -15.52 -15.89 4.93
N ASN A 47 -14.65 -15.58 3.97
CA ASN A 47 -14.30 -16.44 2.84
C ASN A 47 -13.10 -17.34 3.11
N ASN A 48 -12.66 -17.43 4.38
CA ASN A 48 -11.51 -18.23 4.78
C ASN A 48 -10.19 -17.75 4.13
N GLU A 49 -10.10 -16.48 3.76
CA GLU A 49 -8.83 -15.85 3.39
C GLU A 49 -8.14 -15.41 4.67
N CYS A 50 -6.84 -15.62 4.74
CA CYS A 50 -6.06 -15.32 5.93
C CYS A 50 -5.05 -14.23 5.62
N PHE A 51 -4.89 -13.29 6.54
CA PHE A 51 -3.94 -12.20 6.43
C PHE A 51 -3.14 -12.04 7.72
N ILE A 52 -1.89 -11.60 7.58
CA ILE A 52 -1.17 -10.96 8.68
C ILE A 52 -1.15 -9.48 8.37
N GLU A 53 -1.63 -8.68 9.32
CA GLU A 53 -1.75 -7.23 9.23
C GLU A 53 -0.75 -6.57 10.17
N CYS A 54 -0.10 -5.52 9.68
CA CYS A 54 0.80 -4.63 10.41
C CYS A 54 0.24 -3.22 10.27
N GLU A 55 -0.24 -2.66 11.37
CA GLU A 55 -0.81 -1.32 11.41
C GLU A 55 0.17 -0.37 12.09
N VAL A 56 0.51 0.71 11.38
CA VAL A 56 1.62 1.60 11.71
C VAL A 56 1.14 3.04 11.68
N MET A 57 1.48 3.79 12.72
CA MET A 57 1.39 5.24 12.74
C MET A 57 2.77 5.84 12.51
N SER A 58 2.87 6.87 11.68
CA SER A 58 4.15 7.50 11.38
C SER A 58 4.01 8.94 10.93
N SER A 59 5.00 9.77 11.26
CA SER A 59 5.23 11.08 10.63
C SER A 59 6.70 11.21 10.22
N PRO A 60 7.02 11.40 8.92
CA PRO A 60 6.13 11.37 7.75
C PRO A 60 5.73 9.93 7.38
N LYS A 61 5.19 9.69 6.17
CA LYS A 61 4.84 8.34 5.72
C LYS A 61 6.09 7.42 5.74
N PRO A 62 6.02 6.20 6.31
CA PRO A 62 7.15 5.29 6.39
C PRO A 62 7.21 4.35 5.19
N LEU A 63 8.35 3.68 5.05
CA LEU A 63 8.52 2.48 4.24
C LEU A 63 8.25 1.24 5.10
N ILE A 64 7.57 0.23 4.53
CA ILE A 64 7.21 -1.00 5.23
C ILE A 64 7.76 -2.21 4.48
N ASN A 65 8.64 -2.96 5.14
CA ASN A 65 9.19 -4.22 4.65
C ASN A 65 8.58 -5.39 5.41
N TRP A 66 8.24 -6.45 4.68
CA TRP A 66 7.87 -7.74 5.24
C TRP A 66 9.01 -8.72 5.04
N TYR A 67 9.34 -9.43 6.12
CA TYR A 67 10.31 -10.52 6.09
C TYR A 67 9.61 -11.83 6.35
N LYS A 68 10.08 -12.86 5.66
CA LYS A 68 9.64 -14.25 5.80
C LYS A 68 10.87 -15.09 6.11
N ASN A 69 10.91 -15.74 7.26
CA ASN A 69 12.05 -16.55 7.70
C ASN A 69 13.39 -15.81 7.57
N ASP A 70 13.41 -14.54 8.00
CA ASP A 70 14.56 -13.63 7.95
C ASP A 70 15.02 -13.17 6.55
N GLU A 71 14.28 -13.52 5.49
CA GLU A 71 14.52 -13.02 4.14
C GLU A 71 13.47 -11.97 3.76
N LEU A 72 13.88 -10.92 3.03
CA LEU A 72 12.96 -9.92 2.52
C LEU A 72 11.93 -10.58 1.60
N TYR A 73 10.67 -10.54 2.01
CA TYR A 73 9.55 -11.12 1.27
C TYR A 73 8.90 -10.08 0.36
N LYS A 74 8.55 -8.91 0.91
CA LYS A 74 7.93 -7.80 0.18
C LYS A 74 8.34 -6.46 0.76
N SER A 75 8.30 -5.43 -0.07
CA SER A 75 8.53 -4.04 0.33
C SER A 75 7.41 -3.19 -0.26
N TYR A 76 6.72 -2.45 0.59
CA TYR A 76 5.65 -1.53 0.21
C TYR A 76 6.06 -0.09 0.54
N LEU A 77 5.50 0.86 -0.20
CA LEU A 77 5.75 2.30 -0.03
C LEU A 77 7.22 2.72 -0.24
N ASN A 78 7.92 2.01 -1.12
CA ASN A 78 9.31 2.26 -1.50
C ASN A 78 9.44 2.99 -2.84
N ASN A 79 8.33 3.28 -3.52
CA ASN A 79 8.39 4.03 -4.77
C ASN A 79 8.45 5.51 -4.49
N TYR A 80 9.18 6.23 -5.34
CA TYR A 80 9.26 7.69 -5.26
C TYR A 80 7.88 8.37 -5.30
N MET A 81 6.91 7.76 -6.00
CA MET A 81 5.55 8.30 -6.08
C MET A 81 4.81 8.28 -4.74
N ASP A 82 5.18 7.38 -3.83
CA ASP A 82 4.46 7.14 -2.57
C ASP A 82 4.70 8.28 -1.55
N HIS A 83 5.75 9.08 -1.75
CA HIS A 83 6.20 10.22 -0.92
C HIS A 83 6.16 11.55 -1.69
N THR A 84 5.36 11.64 -2.76
CA THR A 84 5.34 12.82 -3.64
C THR A 84 4.81 14.06 -2.91
N ASP A 85 3.78 13.90 -2.09
CA ASP A 85 3.19 14.96 -1.30
C ASP A 85 4.17 15.51 -0.27
N ASP A 86 4.79 14.63 0.52
CA ASP A 86 5.75 15.02 1.55
C ASP A 86 6.92 15.84 0.95
N LEU A 87 7.39 15.47 -0.25
CA LEU A 87 8.45 16.19 -0.98
C LEU A 87 8.00 17.51 -1.61
N ILE A 88 6.75 17.62 -2.04
CA ILE A 88 6.26 18.91 -2.58
C ILE A 88 6.00 19.87 -1.42
N ASN A 89 5.40 19.38 -0.33
CA ASN A 89 5.13 20.17 0.86
C ASN A 89 6.43 20.71 1.47
N SER A 90 7.50 19.91 1.54
CA SER A 90 8.78 20.37 2.10
C SER A 90 9.42 21.55 1.36
N LYS A 91 9.07 21.76 0.09
CA LYS A 91 9.56 22.88 -0.73
C LYS A 91 8.70 24.13 -0.59
N ASN A 92 7.46 23.98 -0.17
CA ASN A 92 6.59 25.08 0.13
C ASN A 92 6.88 25.47 1.58
N PHE A 93 7.10 26.75 1.87
CA PHE A 93 7.43 27.26 3.22
C PHE A 93 6.39 26.95 4.33
N LYS A 94 5.36 26.15 4.02
CA LYS A 94 4.36 25.67 4.97
C LYS A 94 4.90 24.45 5.69
N SER A 95 4.73 24.47 7.00
CA SER A 95 5.00 23.30 7.81
C SER A 95 3.93 22.23 7.55
N GLN A 96 4.33 20.96 7.61
CA GLN A 96 3.43 19.82 7.43
C GLN A 96 3.33 19.00 8.72
N MET A 97 2.19 18.38 8.96
CA MET A 97 2.04 17.46 10.09
C MET A 97 2.58 16.09 9.72
N GLY A 98 2.39 15.65 8.48
CA GLY A 98 3.03 14.41 8.02
C GLY A 98 2.47 13.14 8.65
N TRP A 99 1.43 13.18 9.48
CA TRP A 99 0.97 12.00 10.20
C TRP A 99 0.09 11.09 9.35
N SER A 100 0.44 9.80 9.30
CA SER A 100 -0.31 8.76 8.60
C SER A 100 -0.49 7.53 9.49
N SER A 101 -1.68 6.95 9.48
CA SER A 101 -1.91 5.55 9.85
C SER A 101 -2.00 4.70 8.59
N ILE A 102 -1.29 3.58 8.59
CA ILE A 102 -1.09 2.72 7.43
C ILE A 102 -1.35 1.29 7.82
N LEU A 103 -2.21 0.64 7.04
CA LEU A 103 -2.40 -0.80 7.09
C LEU A 103 -1.52 -1.41 6.01
N SER A 104 -0.61 -2.31 6.40
CA SER A 104 0.04 -3.22 5.47
C SER A 104 -0.34 -4.65 5.80
N LYS A 105 -0.66 -5.45 4.80
CA LYS A 105 -1.03 -6.86 4.99
C LYS A 105 -0.42 -7.79 3.94
N ILE A 106 -0.24 -9.03 4.35
CA ILE A 106 0.19 -10.13 3.48
C ILE A 106 -0.81 -11.28 3.56
N GLU A 107 -1.12 -11.88 2.42
CA GLU A 107 -1.97 -13.08 2.36
C GLU A 107 -1.21 -14.31 2.85
N ILE A 108 -1.87 -15.12 3.67
CA ILE A 108 -1.36 -16.37 4.23
C ILE A 108 -2.10 -17.55 3.62
N ASN A 109 -1.32 -18.48 3.10
CA ASN A 109 -1.79 -19.72 2.52
C ASN A 109 -1.43 -20.93 3.39
N PRO A 110 -2.05 -22.11 3.18
CA PRO A 110 -1.66 -23.34 3.88
C PRO A 110 -0.18 -23.69 3.78
N ASP A 111 0.45 -23.34 2.64
CA ASP A 111 1.88 -23.58 2.42
C ASP A 111 2.77 -22.72 3.31
N ASN A 112 2.19 -21.71 3.99
CA ASN A 112 2.91 -20.82 4.89
C ASN A 112 2.95 -21.32 6.34
N VAL A 113 2.33 -22.46 6.65
CA VAL A 113 2.32 -23.00 8.00
C VAL A 113 3.74 -23.23 8.52
N GLY A 114 4.03 -22.71 9.72
CA GLY A 114 5.35 -22.76 10.33
C GLY A 114 6.32 -21.67 9.86
N ASP A 115 6.01 -20.93 8.80
CA ASP A 115 6.78 -19.76 8.41
C ASP A 115 6.65 -18.65 9.47
N LYS A 116 7.73 -17.88 9.64
CA LYS A 116 7.80 -16.72 10.52
C LYS A 116 7.75 -15.45 9.69
N PHE A 117 6.87 -14.53 10.08
CA PHE A 117 6.75 -13.22 9.47
C PHE A 117 6.99 -12.11 10.48
N TYR A 118 7.64 -11.04 10.04
CA TYR A 118 7.69 -9.77 10.79
C TYR A 118 7.65 -8.59 9.81
N CYS A 119 7.13 -7.46 10.28
CA CYS A 119 7.21 -6.19 9.56
C CYS A 119 8.32 -5.32 10.16
N GLU A 120 9.07 -4.67 9.28
CA GLU A 120 10.05 -3.64 9.58
C GLU A 120 9.52 -2.32 9.02
N VAL A 121 9.52 -1.30 9.85
CA VAL A 121 9.07 0.05 9.50
C VAL A 121 10.28 0.98 9.53
N ILE A 122 10.47 1.71 8.45
CA ILE A 122 11.56 2.66 8.28
C ILE A 122 10.96 4.04 8.06
N ASN A 123 11.16 4.93 9.04
CA ASN A 123 10.81 6.34 8.91
C ASN A 123 11.94 7.06 8.17
N PRO A 124 11.66 7.84 7.11
CA PRO A 124 12.72 8.53 6.36
C PRO A 124 13.44 9.63 7.16
N CYS A 125 12.84 10.08 8.27
CA CYS A 125 13.38 11.13 9.14
C CYS A 125 14.04 10.60 10.41
N MET A 126 13.97 9.29 10.66
CA MET A 126 14.61 8.67 11.81
C MET A 126 15.79 7.82 11.35
N ASN A 127 16.86 7.82 12.13
CA ASN A 127 18.00 6.91 11.91
C ASN A 127 17.73 5.48 12.42
N ASP A 128 16.56 5.26 13.00
CA ASP A 128 16.15 4.00 13.61
C ASP A 128 14.99 3.37 12.85
N ARG A 129 14.85 2.06 13.02
CA ARG A 129 13.76 1.25 12.48
C ARG A 129 13.04 0.56 13.63
N ILE A 130 11.73 0.43 13.52
CA ILE A 130 10.94 -0.39 14.46
C ILE A 130 10.60 -1.72 13.78
N ILE A 131 10.72 -2.80 14.52
CA ILE A 131 10.51 -4.17 14.03
C ILE A 131 9.45 -4.82 14.90
N SER A 132 8.47 -5.47 14.26
CA SER A 132 7.41 -6.16 14.97
C SER A 132 7.94 -7.43 15.64
N GLN A 133 7.21 -7.92 16.64
CA GLN A 133 7.39 -9.30 17.07
C GLN A 133 7.13 -10.26 15.90
N ALA A 134 7.95 -11.32 15.80
CA ALA A 134 7.79 -12.33 14.77
C ALA A 134 6.52 -13.16 15.03
N TYR A 135 5.65 -13.25 14.04
CA TYR A 135 4.47 -14.10 14.05
C TYR A 135 4.75 -15.40 13.31
N THR A 136 4.59 -16.54 13.99
CA THR A 136 4.70 -17.87 13.36
C THR A 136 3.31 -18.31 12.92
N VAL A 137 3.14 -18.63 11.64
CA VAL A 137 1.85 -19.10 11.12
C VAL A 137 1.46 -20.40 11.82
N PRO A 138 0.30 -20.44 12.51
CA PRO A 138 -0.07 -21.58 13.33
C PRO A 138 -0.48 -22.78 12.49
N GLN A 139 -0.32 -23.99 13.04
CA GLN A 139 -0.62 -25.24 12.33
C GLN A 139 -2.07 -25.33 11.86
N ASN A 140 -3.02 -24.79 12.64
CA ASN A 140 -4.43 -24.77 12.27
C ASN A 140 -4.74 -23.91 11.03
N ALA A 141 -3.83 -23.03 10.60
CA ALA A 141 -3.99 -22.26 9.36
C ALA A 141 -4.11 -23.17 8.13
N SER A 142 -3.56 -24.40 8.15
CA SER A 142 -3.77 -25.37 7.06
C SER A 142 -5.24 -25.75 6.85
N ASN A 143 -6.06 -25.65 7.91
CA ASN A 143 -7.44 -26.12 7.92
C ASN A 143 -8.43 -25.02 7.60
N PHE A 144 -8.11 -23.76 7.96
CA PHE A 144 -9.03 -22.63 7.82
C PHE A 144 -8.61 -21.64 6.74
N CYS A 145 -7.32 -21.54 6.38
CA CYS A 145 -6.89 -20.66 5.31
C CYS A 145 -7.08 -21.37 3.97
N THR A 146 -8.06 -20.95 3.20
CA THR A 146 -8.20 -21.44 1.83
C THR A 146 -7.50 -20.49 0.87
N LYS A 147 -6.68 -21.04 -0.02
CA LYS A 147 -6.43 -20.39 -1.30
C LYS A 147 -7.78 -20.21 -1.97
N ASN A 148 -8.22 -18.98 -2.17
CA ASN A 148 -9.50 -18.72 -2.83
C ASN A 148 -9.38 -19.15 -4.31
N TYR A 149 -9.65 -20.43 -4.57
CA TYR A 149 -9.68 -21.04 -5.89
C TYR A 149 -11.10 -21.04 -6.48
N LYS A 150 -12.04 -20.31 -5.88
CA LYS A 150 -13.44 -20.24 -6.30
C LYS A 150 -13.60 -19.38 -7.55
N ASN A 151 -13.05 -19.88 -8.65
CA ASN A 151 -13.35 -19.66 -10.07
C ASN A 151 -12.03 -19.70 -10.83
N LYS A 152 -11.71 -20.86 -11.41
CA LYS A 152 -10.64 -21.02 -12.40
C LYS A 152 -11.01 -20.25 -13.68
N ARG A 153 -11.08 -18.93 -13.61
CA ARG A 153 -11.09 -18.07 -14.79
C ARG A 153 -9.64 -17.96 -15.22
N PHE A 154 -9.31 -18.71 -16.25
CA PHE A 154 -8.08 -18.49 -16.99
C PHE A 154 -8.40 -17.46 -18.06
N LEU A 155 -7.51 -16.47 -18.25
CA LEU A 155 -7.59 -15.64 -19.44
C LEU A 155 -7.32 -16.54 -20.64
N SER A 156 -8.36 -16.83 -21.42
CA SER A 156 -8.19 -17.51 -22.69
C SER A 156 -7.49 -16.53 -23.65
N PRO A 157 -6.47 -16.98 -24.40
CA PRO A 157 -5.94 -16.14 -25.46
C PRO A 157 -7.05 -15.88 -26.48
N SER A 158 -7.21 -14.62 -26.87
CA SER A 158 -7.96 -14.26 -28.08
C SER A 158 -7.42 -15.10 -29.23
N ARG A 159 -8.27 -15.91 -29.86
CA ARG A 159 -7.91 -16.71 -31.04
C ARG A 159 -7.40 -15.77 -32.14
N LEU A 160 -6.09 -15.58 -32.22
CA LEU A 160 -5.46 -15.14 -33.47
C LEU A 160 -5.68 -16.29 -34.45
N SER A 161 -6.60 -16.09 -35.38
CA SER A 161 -6.81 -16.97 -36.51
C SER A 161 -5.51 -17.04 -37.32
N ASN A 162 -4.68 -18.04 -37.05
CA ASN A 162 -3.56 -18.43 -37.90
C ASN A 162 -4.14 -18.87 -39.24
N MET A 163 -4.12 -17.97 -40.23
CA MET A 163 -4.50 -18.24 -41.61
C MET A 163 -3.39 -18.98 -42.40
N PHE A 164 -2.29 -19.38 -41.74
CA PHE A 164 -1.19 -20.10 -42.38
C PHE A 164 -0.79 -21.33 -41.56
N GLY A 165 -0.94 -22.50 -42.17
CA GLY A 165 -0.70 -23.82 -41.60
C GLY A 165 0.78 -24.11 -41.38
N ILE A 166 1.35 -23.53 -40.32
CA ILE A 166 2.65 -23.97 -39.78
C ILE A 166 2.42 -24.54 -38.39
N ARG A 167 2.76 -25.81 -38.25
CA ARG A 167 2.65 -26.64 -37.05
C ARG A 167 3.73 -26.21 -36.06
N ASN A 168 3.53 -25.10 -35.37
CA ASN A 168 4.41 -24.67 -34.28
C ASN A 168 4.16 -25.54 -33.04
N TYR A 169 4.89 -26.65 -32.96
CA TYR A 169 5.37 -27.16 -31.68
C TYR A 169 6.21 -26.04 -31.03
N PHE A 170 6.14 -25.89 -29.70
CA PHE A 170 6.83 -24.87 -28.88
C PHE A 170 6.12 -23.51 -28.72
N ASN A 171 5.01 -23.52 -27.97
CA ASN A 171 4.92 -22.74 -26.73
C ASN A 171 3.71 -23.24 -25.96
N VAL A 172 3.94 -24.05 -24.91
CA VAL A 172 2.88 -24.38 -23.94
C VAL A 172 2.66 -23.12 -23.10
N TYR A 173 1.90 -22.17 -23.65
CA TYR A 173 1.44 -21.00 -22.92
C TYR A 173 0.62 -21.49 -21.73
N LYS A 174 1.22 -21.50 -20.54
CA LYS A 174 0.49 -21.74 -19.30
C LYS A 174 -0.43 -20.53 -19.09
N PRO A 175 -1.76 -20.71 -19.12
CA PRO A 175 -2.66 -19.59 -18.88
C PRO A 175 -2.40 -19.05 -17.47
N LYS A 176 -2.12 -17.75 -17.37
CA LYS A 176 -1.96 -17.11 -16.07
C LYS A 176 -3.31 -17.08 -15.35
N LYS A 177 -3.29 -17.50 -14.09
CA LYS A 177 -4.48 -17.65 -13.24
C LYS A 177 -4.98 -16.26 -12.85
N VAL A 178 -6.28 -16.00 -13.01
CA VAL A 178 -6.87 -14.77 -12.48
C VAL A 178 -6.86 -14.83 -10.95
N GLU A 179 -6.35 -13.78 -10.33
CA GLU A 179 -6.25 -13.54 -8.89
C GLU A 179 -7.08 -12.31 -8.56
N VAL A 180 -7.99 -12.43 -7.59
CA VAL A 180 -8.81 -11.31 -7.13
C VAL A 180 -7.91 -10.24 -6.50
N PRO A 181 -8.25 -8.95 -6.63
CA PRO A 181 -7.45 -7.90 -6.02
C PRO A 181 -7.41 -8.04 -4.51
N VAL A 182 -6.21 -7.92 -3.95
CA VAL A 182 -5.96 -7.80 -2.52
C VAL A 182 -5.23 -6.48 -2.26
N ILE A 183 -5.82 -5.55 -1.52
CA ILE A 183 -5.21 -4.29 -1.08
C ILE A 183 -4.19 -4.62 0.00
N THR A 184 -2.90 -4.57 -0.34
CA THR A 184 -1.81 -4.99 0.54
C THR A 184 -1.17 -3.85 1.33
N ALA A 185 -1.35 -2.60 0.89
CA ALA A 185 -0.95 -1.43 1.66
C ALA A 185 -1.91 -0.27 1.40
N ALA A 186 -2.43 0.34 2.46
CA ALA A 186 -3.32 1.48 2.34
C ALA A 186 -3.13 2.48 3.49
N THR A 187 -3.32 3.76 3.18
CA THR A 187 -3.40 4.81 4.21
C THR A 187 -4.79 4.76 4.82
N THR A 188 -4.90 4.38 6.10
CA THR A 188 -6.18 4.30 6.82
C THR A 188 -6.60 5.67 7.29
N MET A 189 -5.64 6.49 7.69
CA MET A 189 -5.86 7.84 8.17
C MET A 189 -4.68 8.74 7.82
N ARG A 190 -4.95 10.02 7.55
CA ARG A 190 -3.97 11.10 7.41
C ARG A 190 -4.41 12.28 8.27
N MET A 191 -3.52 12.83 9.10
CA MET A 191 -3.69 14.18 9.65
C MET A 191 -2.76 15.15 8.96
N GLU A 192 -3.28 16.31 8.56
CA GLU A 192 -2.52 17.33 7.85
C GLU A 192 -3.15 18.72 8.01
N TYR A 193 -2.34 19.78 7.81
CA TYR A 193 -2.84 21.15 7.75
C TYR A 193 -3.55 21.47 6.42
N PRO A 194 -4.63 22.27 6.43
CA PRO A 194 -5.24 22.79 5.21
C PRO A 194 -4.24 23.52 4.31
N GLY A 195 -4.35 23.26 3.00
CA GLY A 195 -3.49 23.85 1.98
C GLY A 195 -2.22 23.05 1.65
N ASN A 196 -1.93 21.97 2.37
CA ASN A 196 -0.88 21.01 2.00
C ASN A 196 -1.41 19.99 0.99
N LEU A 197 -0.51 19.39 0.21
CA LEU A 197 -0.86 18.28 -0.67
C LEU A 197 -0.87 16.98 0.13
N ILE A 198 -1.75 16.05 -0.24
CA ILE A 198 -1.89 14.75 0.42
C ILE A 198 -1.93 13.65 -0.63
N THR A 199 -1.23 12.54 -0.37
CA THR A 199 -1.36 11.29 -1.13
C THR A 199 -1.83 10.16 -0.23
N LEU A 200 -3.01 9.60 -0.52
CA LEU A 200 -3.53 8.41 0.15
C LEU A 200 -3.15 7.17 -0.65
N SER A 201 -2.47 6.23 0.01
CA SER A 201 -2.03 5.01 -0.64
C SER A 201 -3.14 3.97 -0.72
N CYS A 202 -3.22 3.27 -1.86
CA CYS A 202 -4.08 2.09 -2.04
C CYS A 202 -3.41 1.10 -3.00
N GLN A 203 -2.42 0.37 -2.51
CA GLN A 203 -1.67 -0.59 -3.30
C GLN A 203 -2.34 -1.96 -3.23
N SER A 204 -2.54 -2.58 -4.39
CA SER A 204 -3.17 -3.91 -4.47
C SER A 204 -2.37 -4.88 -5.32
N GLU A 205 -2.45 -6.15 -4.95
CA GLU A 205 -1.90 -7.27 -5.72
C GLU A 205 -3.04 -8.04 -6.37
N ALA A 206 -2.94 -8.22 -7.69
CA ALA A 206 -3.96 -8.91 -8.46
C ALA A 206 -3.39 -9.37 -9.81
N TYR A 207 -4.03 -10.37 -10.40
CA TYR A 207 -3.78 -10.72 -11.80
C TYR A 207 -5.10 -10.93 -12.57
N PRO A 208 -5.38 -10.22 -13.68
CA PRO A 208 -4.69 -9.03 -14.17
C PRO A 208 -4.54 -7.96 -13.09
N GLN A 209 -3.61 -7.02 -13.31
CA GLN A 209 -3.46 -5.87 -12.43
C GLN A 209 -4.81 -5.19 -12.21
N ALA A 210 -5.09 -4.85 -10.96
CA ALA A 210 -6.32 -4.19 -10.58
C ALA A 210 -6.30 -2.74 -11.04
N THR A 211 -7.50 -2.23 -11.33
CA THR A 211 -7.75 -0.80 -11.51
C THR A 211 -8.36 -0.27 -10.23
N ASN A 212 -7.74 0.76 -9.67
CA ASN A 212 -8.27 1.47 -8.51
C ASN A 212 -9.22 2.56 -8.95
N LYS A 213 -10.40 2.58 -8.33
CA LYS A 213 -11.34 3.69 -8.37
C LYS A 213 -11.52 4.26 -6.98
N TRP A 214 -11.73 5.55 -6.89
CA TRP A 214 -11.90 6.24 -5.62
C TRP A 214 -13.25 6.95 -5.58
N GLU A 215 -13.87 6.93 -4.41
CA GLU A 215 -15.16 7.54 -4.16
C GLU A 215 -15.07 8.36 -2.87
N LEU A 216 -15.68 9.54 -2.83
CA LEU A 216 -15.86 10.33 -1.61
C LEU A 216 -17.10 9.80 -0.87
N ILE A 217 -16.95 9.48 0.41
CA ILE A 217 -18.04 9.03 1.27
C ILE A 217 -18.58 10.24 2.04
N GLU A 218 -19.86 10.54 1.85
CA GLU A 218 -20.56 11.62 2.56
C GLU A 218 -21.33 11.07 3.77
N GLY A 219 -21.19 11.73 4.92
CA GLY A 219 -21.85 11.33 6.16
C GLY A 219 -21.20 10.13 6.85
N ASP A 220 -21.95 9.53 7.78
CA ASP A 220 -21.45 8.45 8.65
C ASP A 220 -21.67 7.04 8.06
N ASP A 221 -22.27 6.93 6.88
CA ASP A 221 -22.57 5.63 6.25
C ASP A 221 -21.38 5.12 5.44
N GLU A 222 -20.49 4.41 6.14
CA GLU A 222 -19.33 3.73 5.55
C GLU A 222 -19.68 2.68 4.49
N ASP A 223 -20.93 2.20 4.45
CA ASP A 223 -21.46 1.28 3.43
C ASP A 223 -22.30 2.01 2.35
N GLY A 224 -22.43 3.33 2.48
CA GLY A 224 -23.23 4.19 1.61
C GLY A 224 -22.69 4.28 0.18
N VAL A 225 -23.50 4.90 -0.69
CA VAL A 225 -23.14 5.18 -2.08
C VAL A 225 -22.16 6.34 -2.10
N GLY A 226 -20.91 6.07 -2.49
CA GLY A 226 -19.88 7.10 -2.63
C GLY A 226 -20.04 7.95 -3.90
N LEU A 227 -19.59 9.20 -3.83
CA LEU A 227 -19.53 10.09 -4.98
C LEU A 227 -18.25 9.85 -5.79
N PRO A 228 -18.34 9.60 -7.11
CA PRO A 228 -17.17 9.38 -7.93
C PRO A 228 -16.31 10.65 -8.02
N ILE A 229 -15.00 10.51 -7.82
CA ILE A 229 -14.08 11.67 -7.78
C ILE A 229 -13.60 12.16 -9.15
N GLU A 230 -13.99 11.48 -10.24
CA GLU A 230 -13.45 11.70 -11.60
C GLU A 230 -13.64 13.14 -12.11
N ASN A 231 -14.63 13.87 -11.58
CA ASN A 231 -14.95 15.24 -11.96
C ASN A 231 -14.53 16.29 -10.90
N VAL A 232 -13.81 15.88 -9.86
CA VAL A 232 -13.41 16.78 -8.76
C VAL A 232 -12.00 17.32 -9.04
N GLY A 233 -11.89 18.59 -9.42
CA GLY A 233 -10.64 19.17 -9.95
C GLY A 233 -9.45 19.20 -8.99
N TYR A 234 -9.67 19.05 -7.69
CA TYR A 234 -8.63 18.97 -6.67
C TYR A 234 -8.26 17.53 -6.26
N LEU A 235 -8.90 16.52 -6.85
CA LEU A 235 -8.61 15.10 -6.63
C LEU A 235 -8.10 14.47 -7.93
N LYS A 236 -7.13 13.56 -7.81
CA LYS A 236 -6.60 12.83 -8.96
C LYS A 236 -6.11 11.45 -8.56
N VAL A 237 -6.57 10.43 -9.28
CA VAL A 237 -5.99 9.08 -9.18
C VAL A 237 -4.68 9.04 -9.96
N LEU A 238 -3.61 8.64 -9.30
CA LEU A 238 -2.28 8.49 -9.87
C LEU A 238 -2.14 7.15 -10.61
N ASN A 239 -1.08 7.02 -11.42
CA ASN A 239 -0.84 5.79 -12.21
C ASN A 239 -0.56 4.56 -11.34
N ASN A 240 -0.07 4.75 -10.11
CA ASN A 240 0.11 3.68 -9.12
C ASN A 240 -1.18 3.35 -8.36
N GLY A 241 -2.30 4.02 -8.67
CA GLY A 241 -3.60 3.81 -8.05
C GLY A 241 -3.84 4.60 -6.75
N ASP A 242 -2.87 5.38 -6.30
CA ASP A 242 -3.00 6.26 -5.14
C ASP A 242 -3.87 7.48 -5.46
N LEU A 243 -4.47 8.07 -4.42
CA LEU A 243 -5.24 9.29 -4.53
C LEU A 243 -4.39 10.49 -4.15
N PHE A 244 -4.18 11.39 -5.09
CA PHE A 244 -3.60 12.72 -4.87
C PHE A 244 -4.71 13.74 -4.59
N PHE A 245 -4.50 14.57 -3.58
CA PHE A 245 -5.44 15.57 -3.13
C PHE A 245 -4.74 16.92 -2.89
N ASN A 246 -5.19 17.94 -3.61
CA ASN A 246 -4.82 19.32 -3.34
C ASN A 246 -5.82 19.97 -2.36
N THR A 247 -5.44 20.07 -1.10
CA THR A 247 -6.32 20.60 -0.05
C THR A 247 -6.42 22.13 -0.09
N SER A 248 -5.67 22.84 -0.94
CA SER A 248 -5.76 24.31 -1.05
C SER A 248 -7.09 24.81 -1.59
N GLN A 249 -7.96 23.91 -2.05
CA GLN A 249 -9.25 24.21 -2.67
C GLN A 249 -10.43 23.81 -1.78
N ILE A 250 -10.18 23.29 -0.57
CA ILE A 250 -11.24 22.94 0.36
C ILE A 250 -11.69 24.15 1.18
N PRO A 251 -12.98 24.22 1.55
CA PRO A 251 -13.47 25.17 2.55
C PRO A 251 -12.81 24.96 3.92
N GLU A 252 -12.58 26.04 4.66
CA GLU A 252 -11.93 26.02 5.98
C GLU A 252 -12.76 25.30 7.07
N ASP A 253 -14.07 25.12 6.85
CA ASP A 253 -14.98 24.46 7.78
C ASP A 253 -14.99 22.92 7.64
N VAL A 254 -14.27 22.37 6.66
CA VAL A 254 -14.14 20.92 6.49
C VAL A 254 -13.10 20.37 7.47
N ALA A 255 -13.57 19.71 8.53
CA ALA A 255 -12.71 19.07 9.53
C ALA A 255 -12.14 17.71 9.07
N GLY A 256 -12.78 17.06 8.09
CA GLY A 256 -12.31 15.78 7.59
C GLY A 256 -13.10 15.28 6.39
N MET A 257 -12.53 14.30 5.70
CA MET A 257 -13.10 13.67 4.50
C MET A 257 -12.75 12.19 4.49
N THR A 258 -13.71 11.34 4.09
CA THR A 258 -13.52 9.89 4.00
C THR A 258 -13.60 9.45 2.56
N PHE A 259 -12.65 8.64 2.12
CA PHE A 259 -12.56 8.12 0.76
C PHE A 259 -12.60 6.59 0.78
N ARG A 260 -13.27 6.00 -0.21
CA ARG A 260 -13.23 4.56 -0.45
C ARG A 260 -12.41 4.26 -1.69
N CYS A 261 -11.36 3.47 -1.53
CA CYS A 261 -10.64 2.87 -2.65
C CYS A 261 -11.30 1.54 -3.01
N ASN A 262 -11.66 1.37 -4.28
CA ASN A 262 -12.20 0.15 -4.86
C ASN A 262 -11.19 -0.41 -5.88
N ALA A 263 -10.44 -1.44 -5.49
CA ALA A 263 -9.52 -2.15 -6.36
C ALA A 263 -10.26 -3.29 -7.08
N SER A 264 -10.30 -3.27 -8.42
CA SER A 264 -11.11 -4.22 -9.19
C SER A 264 -10.40 -4.80 -10.40
N ASN A 265 -10.68 -6.06 -10.73
CA ASN A 265 -10.26 -6.70 -11.97
C ASN A 265 -11.35 -7.68 -12.47
N SER A 266 -11.03 -8.49 -13.49
CA SER A 266 -11.99 -9.46 -14.07
C SER A 266 -12.33 -10.64 -13.15
N GLY A 267 -11.58 -10.82 -12.05
CA GLY A 267 -11.78 -11.84 -11.04
C GLY A 267 -12.68 -11.40 -9.89
N GLY A 268 -12.62 -10.13 -9.51
CA GLY A 268 -13.35 -9.61 -8.35
C GLY A 268 -12.92 -8.19 -7.98
N TRP A 269 -13.22 -7.81 -6.75
CA TRP A 269 -12.89 -6.50 -6.19
C TRP A 269 -12.66 -6.59 -4.69
N GLU A 270 -11.89 -5.65 -4.15
CA GLU A 270 -11.77 -5.37 -2.71
C GLU A 270 -11.85 -3.85 -2.52
N SER A 271 -12.36 -3.44 -1.36
CA SER A 271 -12.48 -2.03 -0.99
C SER A 271 -11.80 -1.73 0.33
N PHE A 272 -11.33 -0.48 0.49
CA PHE A 272 -10.73 0.02 1.71
C PHE A 272 -11.12 1.48 1.97
N LEU A 273 -11.25 1.88 3.24
CA LEU A 273 -11.58 3.25 3.64
C LEU A 273 -10.34 4.01 4.12
N SER A 274 -10.23 5.25 3.69
CA SER A 274 -9.15 6.16 4.05
C SER A 274 -9.73 7.49 4.51
N THR A 275 -9.37 7.94 5.71
CA THR A 275 -9.87 9.18 6.29
C THR A 275 -8.78 10.24 6.32
N ILE A 276 -9.15 11.48 6.00
CA ILE A 276 -8.30 12.65 6.19
C ILE A 276 -8.92 13.50 7.27
N LEU A 277 -8.11 13.92 8.22
CA LEU A 277 -8.46 14.82 9.30
C LEU A 277 -7.63 16.10 9.16
N PHE A 278 -8.31 17.24 9.10
CA PHE A 278 -7.67 18.54 9.00
C PHE A 278 -7.46 19.12 10.38
N VAL A 279 -6.22 19.49 10.67
CA VAL A 279 -5.85 20.12 11.94
C VAL A 279 -5.86 21.63 11.74
N ALA A 280 -6.62 22.35 12.56
CA ALA A 280 -6.56 23.80 12.60
C ALA A 280 -5.23 24.23 13.23
N GLU A 281 -4.59 25.25 12.65
CA GLU A 281 -3.42 25.92 13.24
C GLU A 281 -3.75 26.61 14.57
#